data_AF-A0A525JWT1-F1
#
_entry.id   AF-A0A525JWT1-F1
#
_cell.length_a   1.000
_cell.length_b   1.000
_cell.length_c   1.000
_cell.angle_alpha   90.00
_cell.angle_beta   90.00
_cell.angle_gamma   90.00
#
_symmetry.space_group_name_H-M   'P 1'
#
loop_
_entity.id
_entity.type
_entity.pdbx_description
1 polymer ?
#
loop_
_entity_poly.entity_id
_entity_poly.type
_entity_poly.pdbx_seq_one_letter_code
_entity_poly.pdbx_strand_id
1 'polypeptide(L)'
;MVDWSDDRVAALSDQDLKNLLANAERKAVAGVIAQCKAEIEKRNATKPRKAAKPRTELKEFEHDMSARLAAVGKEMAAKYDLSEETAKARSAGVKGFKAHRLLDAKGYAKLGGMQRDGSVAVDRYISYRRGKDIVSLSVFLLKDAPIEAHEFHVIAPKALLDGAKPVAEIRPTATEAQKQSADSGLAFKDLPDAAAAFDAALAKITA
;
A
#
# COMPACT_ATOMS: atom_id res chain seq x y z
N MET A 1 -18.67 13.53 42.40
CA MET A 1 -18.21 12.46 41.51
C MET A 1 -19.46 11.88 40.87
N VAL A 2 -19.56 11.81 39.53
CA VAL A 2 -20.76 11.24 38.89
C VAL A 2 -20.70 9.73 39.07
N ASP A 3 -21.73 9.16 39.68
CA ASP A 3 -21.86 7.71 39.84
C ASP A 3 -22.32 7.09 38.51
N TRP A 4 -21.49 6.22 37.94
CA TRP A 4 -21.74 5.54 36.67
C TRP A 4 -22.25 4.14 36.96
N SER A 5 -23.57 3.96 36.93
CA SER A 5 -24.18 2.64 36.96
C SER A 5 -24.11 1.97 35.58
N ASP A 6 -24.20 0.64 35.56
CA ASP A 6 -24.20 -0.15 34.32
C ASP A 6 -25.34 0.27 33.38
N ASP A 7 -26.52 0.60 33.91
CA ASP A 7 -27.67 1.09 33.14
C ASP A 7 -27.37 2.43 32.44
N ARG A 8 -26.67 3.33 33.12
CA ARG A 8 -26.27 4.62 32.54
C ARG A 8 -25.24 4.44 31.43
N VAL A 9 -24.32 3.49 31.59
CA VAL A 9 -23.31 3.15 30.57
C VAL A 9 -23.99 2.47 29.37
N ALA A 10 -24.95 1.57 29.61
CA ALA A 10 -25.70 0.88 28.57
C ALA A 10 -26.61 1.81 27.76
N ALA A 11 -27.12 2.88 28.36
CA ALA A 11 -27.94 3.89 27.68
C ALA A 11 -27.15 4.85 26.77
N LEU A 12 -25.81 4.85 26.85
CA LEU A 12 -24.98 5.75 26.03
C LEU A 12 -25.00 5.38 24.55
N SER A 13 -24.89 6.40 23.69
CA SER A 13 -24.55 6.19 22.28
C SER A 13 -23.15 5.57 22.15
N ASP A 14 -22.86 4.93 21.00
CA ASP A 14 -21.52 4.37 20.74
C ASP A 14 -20.41 5.43 20.81
N GLN A 15 -20.71 6.67 20.41
CA GLN A 15 -19.75 7.76 20.45
C GLN A 15 -19.52 8.23 21.89
N ASP A 16 -20.57 8.37 22.69
CA ASP A 16 -20.48 8.80 24.08
C ASP A 16 -19.81 7.75 24.96
N LEU A 17 -20.06 6.46 24.69
CA LEU A 17 -19.40 5.35 25.37
C LEU A 17 -17.88 5.35 25.12
N LYS A 18 -17.44 5.62 23.88
CA LYS A 18 -16.01 5.77 23.54
C LYS A 18 -15.39 7.00 24.17
N ASN A 19 -16.12 8.13 24.16
CA ASN A 19 -15.66 9.36 24.79
C ASN A 19 -15.52 9.19 26.31
N LEU A 20 -16.46 8.50 26.96
CA LEU A 20 -16.40 8.16 28.37
C LEU A 20 -15.20 7.25 28.67
N LEU A 21 -15.00 6.19 27.90
CA LEU A 21 -13.84 5.30 28.04
C LEU A 21 -12.52 6.07 27.93
N ALA A 22 -12.34 6.89 26.89
CA ALA A 22 -11.12 7.67 26.69
C ALA A 22 -10.88 8.71 27.80
N ASN A 23 -11.94 9.24 28.40
CA ASN A 23 -11.85 10.12 29.56
C ASN A 23 -11.48 9.35 30.84
N ALA A 24 -12.08 8.17 31.04
CA ALA A 24 -11.81 7.31 32.19
C ALA A 24 -10.38 6.76 32.16
N GLU A 25 -9.86 6.38 30.99
CA GLU A 25 -8.47 5.97 30.78
C GLU A 25 -7.49 7.11 31.09
N ARG A 26 -7.75 8.33 30.60
CA ARG A 26 -6.94 9.52 30.93
C ARG A 26 -6.91 9.85 32.41
N LYS A 27 -7.98 9.52 33.15
CA LYS A 27 -8.11 9.76 34.59
C LYS A 27 -7.85 8.51 35.44
N ALA A 28 -7.43 7.40 34.84
CA ALA A 28 -7.20 6.11 35.49
C ALA A 28 -8.35 5.61 36.38
N VAL A 29 -9.62 5.83 35.98
CA VAL A 29 -10.79 5.40 36.74
C VAL A 29 -11.17 3.97 36.39
N ALA A 30 -10.50 3.00 37.04
CA ALA A 30 -10.57 1.58 36.71
C ALA A 30 -11.99 0.99 36.61
N GLY A 31 -12.89 1.35 37.54
CA GLY A 31 -14.28 0.87 37.54
C GLY A 31 -15.04 1.25 36.26
N VAL A 32 -14.98 2.54 35.89
CA VAL A 32 -15.65 3.05 34.68
C VAL A 32 -15.01 2.49 33.41
N ILE A 33 -13.68 2.29 33.40
CA ILE A 33 -12.98 1.63 32.29
C ILE A 33 -13.53 0.21 32.08
N ALA A 34 -13.67 -0.57 33.17
CA ALA A 34 -14.18 -1.94 33.10
C ALA A 34 -15.64 -1.97 32.60
N GLN A 35 -16.50 -1.10 33.13
CA GLN A 35 -17.90 -1.00 32.71
C GLN A 35 -18.03 -0.64 31.22
N CYS A 36 -17.27 0.37 30.74
CA CYS A 36 -17.30 0.74 29.34
C CYS A 36 -16.80 -0.38 28.43
N LYS A 37 -15.73 -1.08 28.80
CA LYS A 37 -15.19 -2.20 28.02
C LYS A 37 -16.18 -3.36 27.95
N ALA A 38 -16.79 -3.73 29.07
CA ALA A 38 -17.79 -4.79 29.12
C ALA A 38 -19.01 -4.49 28.23
N GLU A 39 -19.51 -3.24 28.27
CA GLU A 39 -20.63 -2.84 27.40
C GLU A 39 -20.24 -2.80 25.91
N ILE A 40 -19.02 -2.37 25.58
CA ILE A 40 -18.50 -2.43 24.19
C ILE A 40 -18.40 -3.88 23.71
N GLU A 41 -17.89 -4.79 24.54
CA GLU A 41 -17.79 -6.21 24.21
C GLU A 41 -19.17 -6.85 24.03
N LYS A 42 -20.11 -6.57 24.94
CA LYS A 42 -21.51 -7.00 24.84
C LYS A 42 -22.15 -6.55 23.53
N ARG A 43 -22.00 -5.27 23.15
CA ARG A 43 -22.48 -4.74 21.86
C ARG A 43 -21.79 -5.39 20.66
N ASN A 44 -20.51 -5.70 20.76
CA ASN A 44 -19.77 -6.36 19.68
C ASN A 44 -20.17 -7.83 19.53
N ALA A 45 -20.52 -8.51 20.62
CA ALA A 45 -21.02 -9.89 20.59
C ALA A 45 -22.41 -9.99 19.96
N THR A 46 -23.24 -8.97 20.11
CA THR A 46 -24.59 -8.92 19.51
C THR A 46 -24.62 -8.35 18.10
N LYS A 47 -23.51 -7.76 17.61
CA LYS A 47 -23.41 -7.30 16.23
C LYS A 47 -23.55 -8.50 15.29
N PRO A 48 -24.53 -8.50 14.37
CA PRO A 48 -24.61 -9.55 13.37
C PRO A 48 -23.30 -9.55 12.57
N ARG A 49 -22.52 -10.63 12.68
CA ARG A 49 -21.37 -10.86 11.83
C ARG A 49 -21.90 -11.01 10.41
N LYS A 50 -21.77 -9.96 9.59
CA LYS A 50 -22.01 -10.08 8.16
C LYS A 50 -21.07 -11.19 7.67
N ALA A 51 -21.63 -12.25 7.10
CA ALA A 51 -20.84 -13.21 6.34
C ALA A 51 -19.97 -12.41 5.37
N ALA A 52 -18.67 -12.72 5.35
CA ALA A 52 -17.78 -12.06 4.41
C ALA A 52 -18.37 -12.26 3.01
N LYS A 53 -18.68 -11.16 2.33
CA LYS A 53 -19.13 -11.26 0.94
C LYS A 53 -17.98 -11.92 0.16
N PRO A 54 -18.27 -12.88 -0.74
CA PRO A 54 -17.24 -13.40 -1.64
C PRO A 54 -16.61 -12.23 -2.38
N ARG A 55 -15.29 -12.30 -2.59
CA ARG A 55 -14.57 -11.28 -3.34
C ARG A 55 -15.12 -11.29 -4.78
N THR A 56 -15.21 -10.12 -5.39
CA THR A 56 -15.41 -10.05 -6.84
C THR A 56 -14.16 -10.61 -7.51
N GLU A 57 -14.31 -11.15 -8.71
CA GLU A 57 -13.19 -11.65 -9.53
C GLU A 57 -12.04 -10.63 -9.61
N LEU A 58 -12.36 -9.36 -9.82
CA LEU A 58 -11.37 -8.26 -9.82
C LEU A 58 -10.59 -8.16 -8.50
N LYS A 59 -11.24 -8.37 -7.36
CA LYS A 59 -10.59 -8.29 -6.04
C LYS A 59 -9.74 -9.51 -5.73
N GLU A 60 -10.09 -10.67 -6.26
CA GLU A 60 -9.24 -11.87 -6.21
C GLU A 60 -8.01 -11.66 -7.08
N PHE A 61 -8.20 -11.22 -8.33
CA PHE A 61 -7.12 -10.86 -9.24
C PHE A 61 -6.15 -9.82 -8.65
N GLU A 62 -6.66 -8.70 -8.11
CA GLU A 62 -5.85 -7.67 -7.46
C GLU A 62 -5.01 -8.26 -6.31
N HIS A 63 -5.62 -9.13 -5.50
CA HIS A 63 -4.94 -9.74 -4.36
C HIS A 63 -3.83 -10.69 -4.82
N ASP A 64 -4.10 -11.53 -5.81
CA ASP A 64 -3.16 -12.50 -6.36
C ASP A 64 -1.97 -11.79 -7.02
N MET A 65 -2.22 -10.75 -7.84
CA MET A 65 -1.14 -9.96 -8.43
C MET A 65 -0.33 -9.23 -7.36
N SER A 66 -0.98 -8.70 -6.32
CA SER A 66 -0.29 -8.07 -5.19
C SER A 66 0.61 -9.06 -4.44
N ALA A 67 0.25 -10.34 -4.37
CA ALA A 67 1.07 -11.40 -3.79
C ALA A 67 2.24 -11.80 -4.71
N ARG A 68 1.99 -11.93 -6.02
CA ARG A 68 3.04 -12.24 -7.01
C ARG A 68 4.11 -11.15 -7.09
N LEU A 69 3.70 -9.88 -7.12
CA LEU A 69 4.63 -8.74 -7.03
C LEU A 69 5.44 -8.77 -5.72
N ALA A 70 4.81 -9.15 -4.61
CA ALA A 70 5.52 -9.26 -3.34
C ALA A 70 6.55 -10.39 -3.34
N ALA A 71 6.29 -11.50 -4.03
CA ALA A 71 7.27 -12.57 -4.22
C ALA A 71 8.50 -12.06 -4.99
N VAL A 72 8.31 -11.35 -6.10
CA VAL A 72 9.40 -10.69 -6.85
C VAL A 72 10.17 -9.72 -5.94
N GLY A 73 9.48 -8.90 -5.16
CA GLY A 73 10.12 -7.98 -4.23
C GLY A 73 11.00 -8.70 -3.20
N LYS A 74 10.53 -9.82 -2.64
CA LYS A 74 11.31 -10.63 -1.68
C LYS A 74 12.54 -11.26 -2.33
N GLU A 75 12.40 -11.76 -3.55
CA GLU A 75 13.53 -12.29 -4.33
C GLU A 75 14.59 -11.21 -4.57
N MET A 76 14.18 -10.01 -5.01
CA MET A 76 15.10 -8.89 -5.22
C MET A 76 15.76 -8.42 -3.92
N ALA A 77 15.04 -8.43 -2.80
CA ALA A 77 15.61 -8.10 -1.48
C ALA A 77 16.56 -9.17 -0.95
N ALA A 78 16.51 -10.41 -1.46
CA ALA A 78 17.51 -11.44 -1.18
C ALA A 78 18.76 -11.29 -2.06
N LYS A 79 18.60 -10.75 -3.28
CA LYS A 79 19.69 -10.51 -4.24
C LYS A 79 20.48 -9.23 -3.97
N TYR A 80 19.79 -8.17 -3.53
CA TYR A 80 20.35 -6.84 -3.31
C TYR A 80 20.10 -6.37 -1.88
N ASP A 81 21.01 -5.55 -1.34
CA ASP A 81 20.74 -4.82 -0.10
C ASP A 81 19.81 -3.63 -0.38
N LEU A 82 18.51 -3.90 -0.27
CA LEU A 82 17.43 -2.93 -0.44
C LEU A 82 16.91 -2.38 0.91
N SER A 83 17.73 -2.47 1.96
CA SER A 83 17.36 -2.02 3.30
C SER A 83 17.13 -0.50 3.37
N GLU A 84 16.32 -0.05 4.32
CA GLU A 84 16.13 1.39 4.53
C GLU A 84 17.43 2.07 4.96
N GLU A 85 18.27 1.34 5.70
CA GLU A 85 19.59 1.75 6.19
C GLU A 85 20.54 2.04 5.02
N THR A 86 20.70 1.08 4.11
CA THR A 86 21.56 1.24 2.93
C THR A 86 21.01 2.30 1.99
N ALA A 87 19.70 2.37 1.78
CA ALA A 87 19.08 3.43 1.00
C ALA A 87 19.39 4.82 1.58
N LYS A 88 19.28 5.01 2.91
CA LYS A 88 19.61 6.29 3.58
C LYS A 88 21.10 6.62 3.47
N ALA A 89 21.98 5.66 3.77
CA ALA A 89 23.43 5.86 3.71
C ALA A 89 23.89 6.26 2.30
N ARG A 90 23.40 5.57 1.27
CA ARG A 90 23.73 5.83 -0.14
C ARG A 90 23.01 7.05 -0.72
N SER A 91 22.16 7.72 0.05
CA SER A 91 21.44 8.93 -0.35
C SER A 91 21.79 10.14 0.53
N ALA A 92 22.87 10.06 1.31
CA ALA A 92 23.33 11.15 2.14
C ALA A 92 23.52 12.44 1.32
N GLY A 93 23.01 13.56 1.83
CA GLY A 93 23.05 14.85 1.14
C GLY A 93 21.89 15.11 0.16
N VAL A 94 21.04 14.13 -0.13
CA VAL A 94 19.83 14.37 -0.94
C VAL A 94 18.73 15.00 -0.09
N LYS A 95 18.46 16.29 -0.32
CA LYS A 95 17.43 17.05 0.39
C LYS A 95 16.06 16.36 0.30
N GLY A 96 15.43 16.12 1.44
CA GLY A 96 14.10 15.51 1.52
C GLY A 96 14.05 14.04 1.12
N PHE A 97 15.18 13.33 1.11
CA PHE A 97 15.20 11.90 0.88
C PHE A 97 14.44 11.15 1.98
N LYS A 98 13.58 10.23 1.56
CA LYS A 98 12.92 9.25 2.42
C LYS A 98 13.00 7.91 1.73
N ALA A 99 13.59 6.93 2.41
CA ALA A 99 13.64 5.56 1.94
C ALA A 99 12.20 5.04 1.72
N HIS A 100 12.01 4.32 0.62
CA HIS A 100 10.77 3.62 0.35
C HIS A 100 10.91 2.20 0.86
N ARG A 101 9.90 1.72 1.59
CA ARG A 101 9.74 0.28 1.78
C ARG A 101 9.40 -0.36 0.45
N LEU A 102 10.08 -1.46 0.15
CA LEU A 102 9.83 -2.22 -1.08
C LEU A 102 8.37 -2.68 -1.15
N LEU A 103 7.89 -3.21 -0.03
CA LEU A 103 6.53 -3.71 0.21
C LEU A 103 5.76 -2.80 1.17
N ASP A 104 4.45 -3.02 1.30
CA ASP A 104 3.65 -2.43 2.36
C ASP A 104 3.95 -3.07 3.73
N ALA A 105 3.33 -2.54 4.79
CA ALA A 105 3.54 -3.02 6.16
C ALA A 105 3.08 -4.47 6.41
N LYS A 106 2.28 -5.05 5.50
CA LYS A 106 1.80 -6.43 5.56
C LYS A 106 2.61 -7.37 4.67
N GLY A 107 3.64 -6.86 3.99
CA GLY A 107 4.47 -7.66 3.08
C GLY A 107 3.83 -7.91 1.72
N TYR A 108 2.88 -7.08 1.29
CA TYR A 108 2.28 -7.11 -0.05
C TYR A 108 2.77 -5.94 -0.91
N ALA A 109 2.49 -5.96 -2.22
CA ALA A 109 2.64 -4.77 -3.05
C ALA A 109 1.85 -3.57 -2.47
N LYS A 110 2.33 -2.35 -2.70
CA LYS A 110 1.72 -1.11 -2.20
C LYS A 110 0.53 -0.70 -3.06
N LEU A 111 -0.41 0.04 -2.46
CA LEU A 111 -1.53 0.66 -3.18
C LEU A 111 -1.07 1.93 -3.91
N GLY A 112 -1.21 1.92 -5.22
CA GLY A 112 -0.94 3.03 -6.13
C GLY A 112 -1.92 4.20 -5.98
N GLY A 113 -1.46 5.38 -6.40
CA GLY A 113 -2.25 6.61 -6.29
C GLY A 113 -3.50 6.59 -7.16
N MET A 114 -3.38 6.09 -8.39
CA MET A 114 -4.47 6.06 -9.36
C MET A 114 -5.57 5.07 -8.97
N GLN A 115 -5.24 4.00 -8.26
CA GLN A 115 -6.26 3.11 -7.72
C GLN A 115 -6.92 3.71 -6.47
N ARG A 116 -6.15 4.47 -5.66
CA ARG A 116 -6.66 5.12 -4.44
C ARG A 116 -7.71 6.19 -4.75
N ASP A 117 -7.54 6.94 -5.83
CA ASP A 117 -8.49 7.95 -6.28
C ASP A 117 -9.57 7.40 -7.23
N GLY A 118 -9.49 6.11 -7.60
CA GLY A 118 -10.50 5.43 -8.40
C GLY A 118 -10.40 5.67 -9.92
N SER A 119 -9.28 6.22 -10.40
CA SER A 119 -9.04 6.44 -11.83
C SER A 119 -8.78 5.14 -12.59
N VAL A 120 -8.29 4.10 -11.89
CA VAL A 120 -8.01 2.78 -12.47
C VAL A 120 -8.52 1.66 -11.58
N ALA A 121 -8.74 0.48 -12.16
CA ALA A 121 -9.23 -0.69 -11.44
C ALA A 121 -8.13 -1.29 -10.55
N VAL A 122 -6.89 -1.37 -11.06
CA VAL A 122 -5.73 -1.92 -10.34
C VAL A 122 -4.51 -1.03 -10.58
N ASP A 123 -3.83 -0.65 -9.49
CA ASP A 123 -2.48 -0.06 -9.49
C ASP A 123 -1.79 -0.54 -8.22
N ARG A 124 -1.09 -1.66 -8.31
CA ARG A 124 -0.32 -2.25 -7.21
C ARG A 124 1.14 -2.27 -7.58
N TYR A 125 2.03 -1.89 -6.67
CA TYR A 125 3.43 -1.72 -7.02
C TYR A 125 4.41 -2.04 -5.89
N ILE A 126 5.61 -2.46 -6.26
CA ILE A 126 6.78 -2.48 -5.39
C ILE A 126 7.75 -1.40 -5.88
N SER A 127 8.53 -0.80 -4.98
CA SER A 127 9.53 0.17 -5.43
C SER A 127 10.67 0.38 -4.46
N TYR A 128 11.83 0.69 -5.01
CA TYR A 128 13.05 1.04 -4.29
C TYR A 128 13.53 2.41 -4.72
N ARG A 129 14.00 3.21 -3.75
CA ARG A 129 14.48 4.58 -3.99
C ARG A 129 15.88 4.73 -3.42
N ARG A 130 16.80 5.28 -4.21
CA ARG A 130 18.17 5.62 -3.80
C ARG A 130 18.60 6.90 -4.51
N GLY A 131 19.17 7.83 -3.75
CA GLY A 131 19.51 9.15 -4.21
C GLY A 131 18.29 9.91 -4.71
N LYS A 132 18.38 10.41 -5.95
CA LYS A 132 17.27 11.06 -6.67
C LYS A 132 16.41 10.08 -7.44
N ASP A 133 16.85 8.83 -7.55
CA ASP A 133 16.27 7.83 -8.44
C ASP A 133 15.34 6.88 -7.70
N ILE A 134 14.41 6.32 -8.46
CA ILE A 134 13.44 5.34 -7.99
C ILE A 134 13.19 4.33 -9.11
N VAL A 135 13.11 3.07 -8.75
CA VAL A 135 12.68 1.99 -9.64
C VAL A 135 11.42 1.39 -9.06
N SER A 136 10.41 1.20 -9.89
CA SER A 136 9.15 0.57 -9.51
C SER A 136 8.71 -0.48 -10.50
N LEU A 137 8.18 -1.58 -9.99
CA LEU A 137 7.46 -2.60 -10.77
C LEU A 137 6.01 -2.58 -10.30
N SER A 138 5.08 -2.52 -11.24
CA SER A 138 3.65 -2.42 -10.97
C SER A 138 2.83 -3.32 -11.87
N VAL A 139 1.65 -3.70 -11.39
CA VAL A 139 0.54 -4.21 -12.20
C VAL A 139 -0.50 -3.11 -12.32
N PHE A 140 -1.02 -2.94 -13.53
CA PHE A 140 -1.90 -1.84 -13.89
C PHE A 140 -3.08 -2.36 -14.70
N LEU A 141 -4.28 -1.92 -14.38
CA LEU A 141 -5.49 -2.21 -15.14
C LEU A 141 -6.39 -0.99 -15.16
N LEU A 142 -6.70 -0.50 -16.36
CA LEU A 142 -7.62 0.62 -16.55
C LEU A 142 -9.00 0.30 -15.99
N LYS A 143 -9.74 1.35 -15.64
CA LYS A 143 -11.12 1.21 -15.22
C LYS A 143 -11.96 0.60 -16.34
N ASP A 144 -12.87 -0.30 -15.97
CA ASP A 144 -13.82 -0.98 -16.86
C ASP A 144 -13.18 -1.87 -17.95
N ALA A 145 -11.85 -2.04 -17.94
CA ALA A 145 -11.16 -2.97 -18.82
C ALA A 145 -11.29 -4.42 -18.31
N PRO A 146 -11.32 -5.41 -19.22
CA PRO A 146 -11.30 -6.82 -18.83
C PRO A 146 -9.97 -7.17 -18.15
N ILE A 147 -9.97 -8.14 -17.23
CA ILE A 147 -8.79 -8.47 -16.41
C ILE A 147 -7.58 -8.82 -17.28
N GLU A 148 -7.79 -9.48 -18.42
CA GLU A 148 -6.76 -9.88 -19.38
C GLU A 148 -6.02 -8.69 -20.02
N ALA A 149 -6.61 -7.49 -19.97
CA ALA A 149 -5.97 -6.27 -20.46
C ALA A 149 -4.95 -5.68 -19.48
N HIS A 150 -4.74 -6.30 -18.32
CA HIS A 150 -3.72 -5.83 -17.38
C HIS A 150 -2.32 -5.83 -18.02
N GLU A 151 -1.50 -4.92 -17.51
CA GLU A 151 -0.10 -4.78 -17.92
C GLU A 151 0.78 -4.69 -16.70
N PHE A 152 2.04 -5.06 -16.88
CA PHE A 152 3.10 -4.83 -15.91
C PHE A 152 3.95 -3.67 -16.38
N HIS A 153 4.19 -2.69 -15.50
CA HIS A 153 4.99 -1.52 -15.83
C HIS A 153 6.22 -1.44 -14.93
N VAL A 154 7.38 -1.29 -15.56
CA VAL A 154 8.62 -0.90 -14.87
C VAL A 154 8.86 0.58 -15.13
N ILE A 155 8.78 1.41 -14.08
CA ILE A 155 8.95 2.86 -14.17
C ILE A 155 10.19 3.26 -13.36
N ALA A 156 11.11 3.94 -14.03
CA ALA A 156 12.37 4.44 -13.49
C ALA A 156 12.96 5.54 -14.40
N PRO A 157 13.95 6.33 -13.95
CA PRO A 157 14.69 7.25 -14.82
C PRO A 157 15.27 6.55 -16.06
N LYS A 158 15.30 7.25 -17.19
CA LYS A 158 15.72 6.70 -18.49
C LYS A 158 17.10 6.03 -18.46
N ALA A 159 18.03 6.56 -17.67
CA ALA A 159 19.37 5.99 -17.51
C ALA A 159 19.38 4.57 -16.92
N LEU A 160 18.31 4.16 -16.24
CA LEU A 160 18.19 2.83 -15.64
C LEU A 160 17.48 1.82 -16.54
N LEU A 161 16.88 2.27 -17.66
CA LEU A 161 16.01 1.46 -18.50
C LEU A 161 16.43 1.51 -19.97
N ASP A 162 16.71 0.34 -20.53
CA ASP A 162 17.03 0.22 -21.95
C ASP A 162 15.74 0.17 -22.76
N GLY A 163 15.60 1.04 -23.77
CA GLY A 163 14.38 1.14 -24.60
C GLY A 163 13.20 1.86 -23.94
N ALA A 164 13.43 2.61 -22.86
CA ALA A 164 12.36 3.28 -22.12
C ALA A 164 11.60 4.32 -22.96
N LYS A 165 10.28 4.36 -22.77
CA LYS A 165 9.37 5.36 -23.33
C LYS A 165 8.93 6.36 -22.25
N PRO A 166 8.48 7.57 -22.62
CA PRO A 166 7.82 8.47 -21.68
C PRO A 166 6.67 7.78 -20.94
N VAL A 167 6.55 7.99 -19.62
CA VAL A 167 5.47 7.35 -18.82
C VAL A 167 4.08 7.77 -19.31
N ALA A 168 3.94 8.95 -19.89
CA ALA A 168 2.68 9.40 -20.50
C ALA A 168 2.20 8.48 -21.64
N GLU A 169 3.10 7.75 -22.32
CA GLU A 169 2.72 6.76 -23.34
C GLU A 169 2.24 5.44 -22.72
N ILE A 170 2.68 5.13 -21.50
CA ILE A 170 2.39 3.87 -20.79
C ILE A 170 1.16 4.02 -19.89
N ARG A 171 0.99 5.20 -19.31
CA ARG A 171 -0.12 5.58 -18.42
C ARG A 171 -0.77 6.86 -18.95
N PRO A 172 -1.43 6.81 -20.12
CA PRO A 172 -1.98 8.01 -20.77
C PRO A 172 -3.09 8.70 -19.98
N THR A 173 -3.70 8.00 -19.02
CA THR A 173 -4.74 8.54 -18.14
C THR A 173 -4.19 9.15 -16.85
N ALA A 174 -2.87 9.13 -16.63
CA ALA A 174 -2.25 9.75 -15.47
C ALA A 174 -2.33 11.28 -15.58
N THR A 175 -2.99 11.89 -14.59
CA THR A 175 -3.06 13.34 -14.43
C THR A 175 -1.81 13.89 -13.73
N GLU A 176 -1.59 15.20 -13.81
CA GLU A 176 -0.47 15.86 -13.09
C GLU A 176 -0.53 15.66 -11.57
N ALA A 177 -1.73 15.52 -11.01
CA ALA A 177 -1.94 15.23 -9.60
C ALA A 177 -1.43 13.82 -9.22
N GLN A 178 -1.42 12.89 -10.17
CA GLN A 178 -0.98 11.51 -10.02
C GLN A 178 0.50 11.38 -10.37
N LYS A 179 1.35 11.97 -9.51
CA LYS A 179 2.81 11.91 -9.67
C LYS A 179 3.29 10.48 -9.86
N GLN A 180 3.90 10.23 -11.00
CA GLN A 180 4.56 8.97 -11.30
C GLN A 180 5.93 8.94 -10.61
N SER A 181 6.45 7.73 -10.37
CA SER A 181 7.74 7.54 -9.72
C SER A 181 8.88 8.16 -10.54
N ALA A 182 8.81 8.06 -11.87
CA ALA A 182 9.76 8.66 -12.79
C ALA A 182 9.06 9.12 -14.09
N ASP A 183 9.84 9.66 -15.03
CA ASP A 183 9.39 10.19 -16.32
C ASP A 183 9.42 9.16 -17.46
N SER A 184 10.10 8.02 -17.27
CA SER A 184 10.17 6.94 -18.25
C SER A 184 9.79 5.56 -17.71
N GLY A 185 9.41 4.64 -18.60
CA GLY A 185 9.11 3.26 -18.25
C GLY A 185 9.11 2.29 -19.41
N LEU A 186 8.80 1.05 -19.07
CA LEU A 186 8.60 -0.09 -19.96
C LEU A 186 7.26 -0.76 -19.61
N ALA A 187 6.59 -1.32 -20.61
CA ALA A 187 5.31 -2.02 -20.45
C ALA A 187 5.42 -3.46 -20.96
N PHE A 188 4.84 -4.40 -20.21
CA PHE A 188 4.94 -5.84 -20.44
C PHE A 188 3.57 -6.49 -20.25
N LYS A 189 3.35 -7.62 -20.93
CA LYS A 189 2.12 -8.42 -20.77
C LYS A 189 2.25 -9.49 -19.69
N ASP A 190 3.46 -9.92 -19.39
CA ASP A 190 3.72 -10.94 -18.38
C ASP A 190 4.65 -10.41 -17.29
N LEU A 191 4.51 -11.01 -16.11
CA LEU A 191 5.29 -10.64 -14.93
C LEU A 191 6.76 -11.06 -15.03
N PRO A 192 7.13 -12.24 -15.57
CA PRO A 192 8.53 -12.63 -15.71
C PRO A 192 9.40 -11.60 -16.46
N ASP A 193 8.95 -11.12 -17.61
CA ASP A 193 9.71 -10.15 -18.40
C ASP A 193 9.81 -8.79 -17.67
N ALA A 194 8.72 -8.37 -17.04
CA ALA A 194 8.72 -7.16 -16.21
C ALA A 194 9.64 -7.29 -14.98
N ALA A 195 9.69 -8.47 -14.36
CA ALA A 195 10.57 -8.75 -13.23
C ALA A 195 12.05 -8.75 -13.65
N ALA A 196 12.37 -9.30 -14.83
CA ALA A 196 13.72 -9.25 -15.39
C ALA A 196 14.17 -7.80 -15.67
N ALA A 197 13.29 -6.97 -16.23
CA ALA A 197 13.58 -5.55 -16.44
C ALA A 197 13.72 -4.78 -15.12
N PHE A 198 12.91 -5.09 -14.12
CA PHE A 198 13.02 -4.53 -12.78
C PHE A 198 14.34 -4.91 -12.10
N ASP A 199 14.75 -6.18 -12.20
CA ASP A 199 16.04 -6.68 -11.72
C ASP A 199 17.22 -5.95 -12.38
N ALA A 200 17.20 -5.80 -13.71
CA ALA A 200 18.24 -5.06 -14.44
C ALA A 200 18.33 -3.59 -13.99
N ALA A 201 17.20 -2.93 -13.76
CA ALA A 201 17.17 -1.57 -13.23
C ALA A 201 17.66 -1.50 -11.77
N LEU A 202 17.36 -2.51 -10.96
CA LEU A 202 17.87 -2.63 -9.59
C LEU A 202 19.39 -2.84 -9.58
N ALA A 203 19.94 -3.65 -10.49
CA ALA A 203 21.39 -3.81 -10.62
C ALA A 203 22.07 -2.45 -10.89
N LYS A 204 21.50 -1.62 -11.78
CA LYS A 204 22.03 -0.29 -12.10
C LYS A 204 21.93 0.69 -10.93
N ILE A 205 20.80 0.75 -10.22
CA ILE A 205 20.62 1.70 -9.09
C ILE A 205 21.37 1.26 -7.82
N THR A 206 21.69 -0.04 -7.69
CA THR A 206 22.38 -0.57 -6.51
C THR A 206 23.90 -0.64 -6.65
N ALA A 207 24.44 -0.55 -7.87
CA ALA A 207 25.87 -0.34 -8.13
C ALA A 207 26.44 0.87 -7.34
#